data_AF-A0A3S1ATR6-F1
#
_entry.id   AF-A0A3S1ATR6-F1
#
_cell.length_a   1.000
_cell.length_b   1.000
_cell.length_c   1.000
_cell.angle_alpha   90.00
_cell.angle_beta   90.00
_cell.angle_gamma   90.00
#
_symmetry.space_group_name_H-M   'P 1'
#
loop_
_entity.id
_entity.type
_entity.pdbx_description
1 polymer ?
#
loop_
_entity_poly.entity_id
_entity_poly.type
_entity_poly.pdbx_seq_one_letter_code
_entity_poly.pdbx_strand_id
1 'polypeptide(L)'
;MTLEDGYRNWLAEQSYAASTIRDEISQLRRLERYFGPIAPLGQHGREALIAQLTYSVEDERRGRSNPTPLPIMGNLRTNLATYKKTVRLYARFLQSIAKDTA
;
A
#
# COMPACT_ATOMS: atom_id res chain seq x y z
N MET A 1 -6.74 6.15 19.51
CA MET A 1 -5.86 5.27 18.71
C MET A 1 -5.94 5.74 17.26
N THR A 2 -4.81 5.98 16.59
CA THR A 2 -4.83 6.37 15.17
C THR A 2 -5.05 5.15 14.27
N LEU A 3 -5.43 5.33 13.00
CA LEU A 3 -5.51 4.23 12.03
C LEU A 3 -4.15 3.57 11.80
N GLU A 4 -3.06 4.34 11.91
CA GLU A 4 -1.71 3.80 11.82
C GLU A 4 -1.38 2.88 13.00
N ASP A 5 -1.71 3.30 14.24
CA ASP A 5 -1.53 2.46 15.44
C ASP A 5 -2.40 1.21 15.37
N GLY A 6 -3.66 1.35 14.91
CA GLY A 6 -4.56 0.23 14.70
C GLY A 6 -4.00 -0.75 13.67
N TYR A 7 -3.47 -0.25 12.55
CA TYR A 7 -2.85 -1.08 11.53
C TYR A 7 -1.61 -1.80 12.05
N ARG A 8 -0.78 -1.10 12.84
CA ARG A 8 0.39 -1.67 13.49
C ARG A 8 0.04 -2.83 14.41
N ASN A 9 -0.97 -2.66 15.25
CA ASN A 9 -1.45 -3.69 16.17
C ASN A 9 -2.05 -4.87 15.42
N TRP A 10 -2.88 -4.59 14.40
CA TRP A 10 -3.46 -5.62 13.56
C TRP A 10 -2.37 -6.46 12.86
N LEU A 11 -1.31 -5.84 12.33
CA LEU A 11 -0.18 -6.59 11.76
C LEU A 11 0.54 -7.46 12.80
N ALA A 12 0.67 -6.99 14.04
CA ALA A 12 1.26 -7.77 15.13
C ALA A 12 0.39 -9.00 15.48
N GLU A 13 -0.94 -8.83 15.50
CA GLU A 13 -1.91 -9.94 15.70
C GLU A 13 -1.85 -10.97 14.57
N GLN A 14 -1.55 -10.54 13.34
CA GLN A 14 -1.27 -11.44 12.21
C GLN A 14 0.12 -12.10 12.29
N SER A 15 0.87 -11.94 13.38
CA SER A 15 2.20 -12.53 13.60
C SER A 15 3.27 -12.05 12.60
N TYR A 16 3.13 -10.85 12.01
CA TYR A 16 4.20 -10.27 11.21
C TYR A 16 5.41 -9.88 12.07
N ALA A 17 6.62 -10.08 11.53
CA ALA A 17 7.85 -9.66 12.20
C ALA A 17 7.90 -8.13 12.37
N ALA A 18 8.52 -7.66 13.46
CA ALA A 18 8.63 -6.24 13.76
C ALA A 18 9.32 -5.41 12.66
N SER A 19 10.25 -6.02 11.92
CA SER A 19 10.87 -5.42 10.73
C SER A 19 9.84 -5.19 9.61
N THR A 20 9.05 -6.22 9.28
CA THR A 20 7.98 -6.13 8.29
C THR A 20 6.92 -5.09 8.68
N ILE A 21 6.54 -5.02 9.96
CA ILE A 21 5.61 -4.01 10.45
C ILE A 21 6.16 -2.60 10.19
N ARG A 22 7.43 -2.35 10.54
CA ARG A 22 8.08 -1.06 10.30
C ARG A 22 8.11 -0.68 8.82
N ASP A 23 8.39 -1.66 7.96
CA ASP A 23 8.44 -1.47 6.51
C ASP A 23 7.05 -1.13 5.94
N GLU A 24 6.02 -1.88 6.33
CA GLU A 24 4.63 -1.64 5.90
C GLU A 24 4.13 -0.24 6.35
N ILE A 25 4.43 0.19 7.59
CA ILE A 25 4.09 1.53 8.07
C ILE A 25 4.83 2.62 7.29
N SER A 26 6.12 2.42 7.01
CA SER A 26 6.91 3.38 6.23
C SER A 26 6.42 3.48 4.79
N GLN A 27 6.03 2.36 4.19
CA GLN A 27 5.46 2.30 2.85
C GLN A 27 4.09 2.97 2.79
N LEU A 28 3.22 2.73 3.79
CA LEU A 28 1.91 3.37 3.90
C LEU A 28 2.03 4.89 4.00
N ARG A 29 2.88 5.39 4.92
CA ARG A 29 3.13 6.83 5.07
C ARG A 29 3.63 7.47 3.78
N ARG A 30 4.48 6.75 3.03
CA ARG A 30 4.95 7.24 1.74
C ARG A 30 3.82 7.29 0.73
N LEU A 31 2.99 6.26 0.62
CA LEU A 31 1.82 6.27 -0.26
C LEU A 31 0.90 7.45 0.07
N GLU A 32 0.58 7.66 1.36
CA GLU A 32 -0.31 8.73 1.79
C GLU A 32 0.28 10.13 1.54
N ARG A 33 1.60 10.27 1.58
CA ARG A 33 2.27 11.52 1.21
C ARG A 33 2.05 11.91 -0.25
N TYR A 34 2.00 10.94 -1.17
CA TYR A 34 1.93 11.21 -2.62
C TYR A 34 0.52 11.08 -3.21
N PHE A 35 -0.32 10.21 -2.65
CA PHE A 35 -1.67 9.94 -3.14
C PHE A 35 -2.77 10.48 -2.22
N GLY A 36 -2.40 11.03 -1.06
CA GLY A 36 -3.34 11.40 -0.01
C GLY A 36 -3.78 10.21 0.85
N PRO A 37 -4.61 10.45 1.88
CA PRO A 37 -5.07 9.42 2.80
C PRO A 37 -5.75 8.26 2.07
N ILE A 38 -5.36 7.02 2.38
CA ILE A 38 -5.88 5.83 1.68
C ILE A 38 -7.19 5.34 2.30
N ALA A 39 -7.35 5.53 3.61
CA ALA A 39 -8.52 5.08 4.35
C ALA A 39 -9.88 5.54 3.77
N PRO A 40 -10.07 6.81 3.36
CA PRO A 40 -11.35 7.29 2.82
C PRO A 40 -11.64 6.89 1.37
N LEU A 41 -10.69 6.29 0.63
CA LEU A 41 -10.82 6.04 -0.82
C LEU A 41 -11.95 5.06 -1.21
N GLY A 42 -12.60 4.39 -0.25
CA GLY A 42 -13.59 3.36 -0.53
C GLY A 42 -12.99 2.19 -1.32
N GLN A 43 -13.81 1.22 -1.75
CA GLN A 43 -13.30 0.09 -2.53
C GLN A 43 -12.76 0.51 -3.90
N HIS A 44 -13.55 1.25 -4.67
CA HIS A 44 -13.17 1.65 -6.03
C HIS A 44 -11.93 2.56 -6.08
N GLY A 45 -11.78 3.51 -5.15
CA GLY A 45 -10.59 4.36 -5.11
C GLY A 45 -9.33 3.56 -4.77
N ARG A 46 -9.43 2.55 -3.90
CA ARG A 46 -8.31 1.64 -3.61
C ARG A 46 -7.96 0.75 -4.81
N GLU A 47 -8.95 0.27 -5.56
CA GLU A 47 -8.72 -0.48 -6.80
C GLU A 47 -8.06 0.39 -7.88
N ALA A 48 -8.48 1.65 -8.02
CA ALA A 48 -7.85 2.61 -8.93
C ALA A 48 -6.38 2.89 -8.54
N LEU A 49 -6.09 3.05 -7.24
CA LEU A 49 -4.72 3.20 -6.75
C LEU A 49 -3.87 1.95 -7.05
N ILE A 50 -4.42 0.75 -6.83
CA ILE A 50 -3.75 -0.52 -7.16
C ILE A 50 -3.47 -0.63 -8.67
N ALA A 51 -4.38 -0.15 -9.51
CA ALA A 51 -4.19 -0.11 -10.96
C ALA A 51 -3.04 0.84 -11.34
N GLN A 52 -2.95 2.03 -10.74
CA GLN A 52 -1.83 2.96 -10.96
C GLN A 52 -0.48 2.40 -10.50
N LEU A 53 -0.47 1.61 -9.41
CA LEU A 53 0.72 0.92 -8.91
C LEU A 53 1.05 -0.36 -9.71
N THR A 54 0.29 -0.69 -10.75
CA THR A 54 0.56 -1.87 -11.57
C THR A 54 1.51 -1.51 -12.69
N TYR A 55 2.69 -2.13 -12.67
CA TYR A 55 3.71 -2.00 -13.70
C TYR A 55 4.07 -3.40 -14.21
N SER A 56 3.83 -3.66 -15.48
CA SER A 56 4.00 -4.99 -16.07
C SER A 56 5.43 -5.24 -16.54
N VAL A 57 5.74 -6.51 -16.81
CA VAL A 57 7.01 -6.90 -17.46
C VAL A 57 7.13 -6.26 -18.84
N GLU A 58 6.01 -6.09 -19.56
CA GLU A 58 6.01 -5.44 -20.87
C GLU A 58 6.29 -3.93 -20.76
N ASP A 59 5.76 -3.27 -19.72
CA ASP A 59 6.08 -1.86 -19.45
C ASP A 59 7.58 -1.68 -19.15
N GLU A 60 8.16 -2.58 -18.35
CA GLU A 60 9.59 -2.64 -18.05
C GLU A 60 10.42 -2.87 -19.32
N ARG A 61 10.03 -3.85 -20.13
CA ARG A 61 10.69 -4.18 -21.41
C ARG A 61 10.67 -3.01 -22.40
N ARG A 62 9.58 -2.24 -22.42
CA ARG A 62 9.43 -1.04 -23.26
C ARG A 62 10.06 0.21 -22.68
N GLY A 63 10.65 0.15 -21.49
CA GLY A 63 11.26 1.30 -20.82
C GLY A 63 10.26 2.41 -20.53
N ARG A 64 9.00 2.08 -20.22
CA ARG A 64 8.00 3.09 -19.89
C ARG A 64 8.43 3.91 -18.67
N SER A 65 8.05 5.19 -18.69
CA SER A 65 8.27 6.06 -17.55
C SER A 65 7.40 5.62 -16.36
N ASN A 66 7.83 6.01 -15.16
CA ASN A 66 7.07 5.75 -13.94
C ASN A 66 5.65 6.34 -14.05
N PRO A 67 4.59 5.51 -13.96
CA PRO A 67 3.21 5.97 -14.07
C PRO A 67 2.71 6.67 -12.79
N THR A 68 3.55 6.80 -11.77
CA THR A 68 3.19 7.32 -10.45
C THR A 68 4.01 8.55 -10.06
N PRO A 69 3.49 9.41 -9.16
CA PRO A 69 4.25 10.51 -8.58
C PRO A 69 5.34 10.05 -7.58
N LEU A 70 5.46 8.75 -7.27
CA LEU A 70 6.45 8.25 -6.32
C LEU A 70 7.86 8.37 -6.90
N PRO A 71 8.82 9.05 -6.24
CA PRO A 71 10.19 9.09 -6.72
C PRO A 71 10.87 7.73 -6.47
N ILE A 72 10.95 6.88 -7.48
CA ILE A 72 11.52 5.54 -7.37
C ILE A 72 12.95 5.54 -7.90
N MET A 73 13.87 5.11 -7.04
CA MET A 73 15.26 4.83 -7.40
C MET A 73 15.45 3.31 -7.53
N GLY A 74 16.09 2.87 -8.60
CA GLY A 74 16.30 1.44 -8.89
C GLY A 74 15.15 0.80 -9.66
N ASN A 75 14.84 -0.47 -9.36
CA ASN A 75 13.87 -1.24 -10.16
C ASN A 75 12.43 -0.75 -9.91
N LEU A 76 11.84 -0.13 -10.93
CA LEU A 76 10.49 0.45 -10.88
C LEU A 76 9.42 -0.61 -10.58
N ARG A 77 9.48 -1.76 -11.27
CA ARG A 77 8.50 -2.84 -11.15
C ARG A 77 8.47 -3.40 -9.74
N THR A 78 9.63 -3.70 -9.15
CA THR A 78 9.75 -4.25 -7.80
C THR A 78 9.25 -3.26 -6.75
N ASN A 79 9.60 -1.98 -6.86
CA ASN A 79 9.12 -0.96 -5.94
C ASN A 79 7.60 -0.80 -6.00
N LEU A 80 7.03 -0.68 -7.20
CA LEU A 80 5.58 -0.54 -7.39
C LEU A 80 4.81 -1.79 -6.92
N ALA A 81 5.37 -2.98 -7.14
CA ALA A 81 4.80 -4.23 -6.60
C ALA A 81 4.75 -4.24 -5.07
N THR A 82 5.79 -3.72 -4.39
CA THR A 82 5.83 -3.57 -2.94
C THR A 82 4.73 -2.62 -2.46
N TYR A 83 4.64 -1.41 -3.04
CA TYR A 83 3.60 -0.46 -2.67
C TYR A 83 2.19 -1.00 -2.92
N LYS A 84 1.99 -1.72 -4.03
CA LYS A 84 0.73 -2.39 -4.34
C LYS A 84 0.36 -3.43 -3.27
N LYS A 85 1.34 -4.18 -2.74
CA LYS A 85 1.13 -5.10 -1.63
C LYS A 85 0.68 -4.35 -0.37
N THR A 86 1.33 -3.24 -0.02
CA THR A 86 0.96 -2.41 1.14
C THR A 86 -0.49 -1.94 1.05
N VAL A 87 -0.91 -1.40 -0.10
CA VAL A 87 -2.31 -0.95 -0.29
C VAL A 87 -3.30 -2.08 -0.08
N ARG A 88 -3.00 -3.28 -0.59
CA ARG A 88 -3.85 -4.46 -0.42
C ARG A 88 -3.92 -4.92 1.04
N LEU A 89 -2.80 -4.90 1.75
CA LEU A 89 -2.74 -5.32 3.14
C LEU A 89 -3.47 -4.33 4.05
N TYR A 90 -3.28 -3.03 3.82
CA TYR A 90 -4.02 -1.98 4.53
C TYR A 90 -5.52 -2.04 4.23
N ALA A 91 -5.93 -2.36 2.99
CA ALA A 91 -7.33 -2.58 2.67
C ALA A 91 -7.96 -3.75 3.45
N ARG A 92 -7.20 -4.83 3.71
CA ARG A 92 -7.67 -5.95 4.54
C ARG A 92 -7.86 -5.53 5.99
N PHE A 93 -6.94 -4.74 6.54
CA PHE A 93 -7.11 -4.14 7.87
C PHE A 93 -8.37 -3.28 7.95
N LEU A 94 -8.60 -2.39 6.97
CA LEU A 94 -9.81 -1.56 6.94
C LEU A 94 -11.10 -2.40 6.83
N GLN A 95 -11.04 -3.57 6.21
CA GLN A 95 -12.16 -4.51 6.16
C GLN A 95 -12.36 -5.27 7.47
N SER A 96 -11.29 -5.61 8.21
CA SER A 96 -11.43 -6.30 9.50
C SER A 96 -12.11 -5.39 10.53
N ILE A 97 -11.66 -4.13 10.64
CA ILE A 97 -12.29 -3.16 11.56
C ILE A 97 -13.76 -2.90 11.23
N ALA A 98 -14.11 -2.92 9.94
CA ALA A 98 -15.50 -2.73 9.52
C ALA A 98 -16.39 -3.93 9.86
N LYS A 99 -15.84 -5.16 9.83
CA LYS A 99 -16.55 -6.37 10.23
C LYS A 99 -16.70 -6.49 11.74
N ASP A 100 -15.71 -6.05 12.51
CA ASP A 100 -15.77 -6.09 13.98
C ASP A 100 -16.75 -5.06 14.57
N THR A 101 -17.15 -4.06 13.77
CA THR A 101 -18.12 -3.02 14.17
C THR A 101 -19.55 -3.30 13.69
N ALA A 102 -19.75 -4.38 12.91
CA ALA A 102 -21.04 -4.77 12.32
C ALA A 102 -21.69 -5.92 13.11
#